data_AF-A0A963PVG6-F1
#
_entry.id   AF-A0A963PVG6-F1
#
_cell.length_a   1.000
_cell.length_b   1.000
_cell.length_c   1.000
_cell.angle_alpha   90.00
_cell.angle_beta   90.00
_cell.angle_gamma   90.00
#
_symmetry.space_group_name_H-M   'P 1'
#
loop_
_entity.id
_entity.type
_entity.pdbx_description
1 polymer ?
#
loop_
_entity_poly.entity_id
_entity_poly.type
_entity_poly.pdbx_seq_one_letter_code
_entity_poly.pdbx_strand_id
1 'polypeptide(L)'
;MAKPPVKTDDKRPAGSATSYDVARLAGVSQSAVSRCFKPDASISEKMRKKVLAAAAELHYAPNAIARSLITRRSNIVAVLITEATTRVTPEILFQLNVALLRQGLHLLLFSITREMGHDDI
;
A
#
# COMPACT_ATOMS: atom_id res chain seq x y z
N MET A 1 -7.14 26.34 -8.52
CA MET A 1 -5.77 26.73 -8.10
C MET A 1 -5.02 25.49 -7.67
N ALA A 2 -3.90 25.15 -8.32
CA ALA A 2 -3.09 23.99 -7.94
C ALA A 2 -2.33 24.30 -6.65
N LYS A 3 -2.39 23.39 -5.67
CA LYS A 3 -1.68 23.55 -4.39
C LYS A 3 -0.16 23.59 -4.68
N PRO A 4 0.59 24.58 -4.17
CA PRO A 4 2.03 24.67 -4.40
C PRO A 4 2.74 23.42 -3.86
N PRO A 5 3.86 22.98 -4.48
CA PRO A 5 4.60 21.81 -4.03
C PRO A 5 5.07 22.02 -2.59
N VAL A 6 4.87 21.01 -1.75
CA VAL A 6 5.33 21.00 -0.36
C VAL A 6 6.85 21.18 -0.36
N LYS A 7 7.32 22.24 0.27
CA LYS A 7 8.75 22.49 0.52
C LYS A 7 9.23 21.40 1.47
N THR A 8 9.92 20.39 0.93
CA THR A 8 10.47 19.29 1.74
C THR A 8 11.75 19.76 2.40
N ASP A 9 11.84 19.52 3.71
CA ASP A 9 13.01 19.74 4.55
C ASP A 9 14.27 19.03 4.00
N ASP A 10 15.40 19.70 4.10
CA ASP A 10 16.68 19.38 3.45
C ASP A 10 17.52 18.35 4.24
N LYS A 11 16.88 17.27 4.71
CA LYS A 11 17.54 16.11 5.31
C LYS A 11 16.87 14.80 4.87
N ARG A 12 16.71 14.61 3.56
CA ARG A 12 16.30 13.29 3.06
C ARG A 12 17.49 12.34 3.21
N PRO A 13 17.32 11.12 3.76
CA PRO A 13 18.38 10.12 3.70
C PRO A 13 18.81 9.98 2.24
N ALA A 14 20.12 10.05 2.00
CA ALA A 14 20.75 10.34 0.70
C ALA A 14 20.54 9.29 -0.42
N GLY A 15 19.49 8.46 -0.37
CA GLY A 15 19.30 7.34 -1.28
C GLY A 15 17.87 6.98 -1.68
N SER A 16 16.82 7.70 -1.24
CA SER A 16 15.45 7.35 -1.67
C SER A 16 14.89 8.34 -2.67
N ALA A 17 14.87 7.97 -3.95
CA ALA A 17 14.14 8.70 -4.98
C ALA A 17 12.66 8.84 -4.61
N THR A 18 12.03 9.94 -4.98
CA THR A 18 10.61 10.20 -4.68
C THR A 18 9.76 10.25 -5.95
N SER A 19 8.43 10.25 -5.79
CA SER A 19 7.51 10.46 -6.92
C SER A 19 7.72 11.81 -7.64
N TYR A 20 8.30 12.80 -6.97
CA TYR A 20 8.66 14.08 -7.57
C TYR A 20 9.90 13.98 -8.46
N ASP A 21 10.88 13.17 -8.05
CA ASP A 21 12.08 12.94 -8.84
C ASP A 21 11.76 12.17 -10.12
N VAL A 22 10.91 11.15 -10.02
CA VAL A 22 10.38 10.43 -11.18
C VAL A 22 9.58 11.36 -12.08
N ALA A 23 8.73 12.22 -11.53
CA ALA A 23 7.95 13.18 -12.31
C ALA A 23 8.84 14.15 -13.10
N ARG A 24 9.90 14.65 -12.46
CA ARG A 24 10.91 15.53 -13.06
C ARG A 24 11.67 14.82 -14.19
N LEU A 25 12.21 13.63 -13.93
CA LEU A 25 12.96 12.85 -14.92
C LEU A 25 12.07 12.43 -16.11
N ALA A 26 10.84 11.98 -15.84
CA ALA A 26 9.88 11.63 -16.88
C ALA A 26 9.23 12.86 -17.54
N GLY A 27 9.44 14.09 -17.06
CA GLY A 27 8.79 15.30 -17.60
C GLY A 27 7.26 15.23 -17.56
N VAL A 28 6.69 14.78 -16.44
CA VAL A 28 5.24 14.65 -16.21
C VAL A 28 4.85 15.27 -14.85
N SER A 29 3.56 15.36 -14.55
CA SER A 29 3.11 15.76 -13.21
C SER A 29 3.25 14.62 -12.20
N GLN A 30 3.45 14.95 -10.92
CA GLN A 30 3.46 13.96 -9.82
C GLN A 30 2.15 13.16 -9.75
N SER A 31 1.01 13.80 -10.06
CA SER A 31 -0.29 13.11 -10.20
C SER A 31 -0.31 12.07 -11.33
N ALA A 32 0.39 12.33 -12.45
CA ALA A 32 0.52 11.35 -13.53
C ALA A 32 1.38 10.17 -13.11
N VAL A 33 2.46 10.39 -12.36
CA VAL A 33 3.26 9.32 -11.75
C VAL A 33 2.39 8.48 -10.81
N SER A 34 1.66 9.11 -9.89
CA SER A 34 0.75 8.40 -8.97
C SER A 34 -0.28 7.54 -9.70
N ARG A 35 -0.82 8.02 -10.83
CA ARG A 35 -1.75 7.27 -11.68
C ARG A 35 -1.07 6.10 -12.41
N CYS A 36 0.17 6.21 -12.86
CA CYS A 36 0.88 5.10 -13.51
C CYS A 36 0.94 3.85 -12.65
N PHE A 37 1.08 4.02 -11.33
CA PHE A 37 1.17 2.91 -10.38
C PHE A 37 -0.19 2.43 -9.86
N LYS A 38 -1.30 2.92 -10.41
CA LYS A 38 -2.64 2.37 -10.15
C LYS A 38 -3.04 1.43 -11.28
N PRO A 39 -3.53 0.20 -10.98
CA PRO A 39 -3.94 -0.78 -11.99
C PRO A 39 -4.99 -0.21 -12.96
N ASP A 40 -6.01 0.47 -12.43
CA ASP A 40 -7.20 0.91 -13.21
C ASP A 40 -7.13 2.36 -13.69
N ALA A 41 -5.94 2.99 -13.67
CA ALA A 41 -5.82 4.35 -14.14
C ALA A 41 -5.83 4.41 -15.68
N SER A 42 -6.74 5.21 -16.23
CA SER A 42 -6.71 5.57 -17.65
C SER A 42 -5.50 6.46 -17.94
N ILE A 43 -4.49 5.88 -18.56
CA ILE A 43 -3.23 6.53 -18.96
C ILE A 43 -2.74 5.91 -20.27
N SER A 44 -2.25 6.75 -21.18
CA SER A 44 -1.68 6.27 -22.43
C SER A 44 -0.45 5.39 -22.18
N GLU A 45 -0.28 4.35 -22.99
CA GLU A 45 0.88 3.46 -22.88
C GLU A 45 2.20 4.22 -23.01
N LYS A 46 2.26 5.22 -23.90
CA LYS A 46 3.42 6.08 -24.09
C LYS A 46 3.84 6.77 -22.78
N MET A 47 2.87 7.30 -22.03
CA MET A 47 3.13 7.95 -20.75
C MET A 47 3.55 6.94 -19.68
N ARG A 48 2.86 5.78 -19.61
CA ARG A 48 3.19 4.70 -18.69
C ARG A 48 4.63 4.21 -18.89
N LYS A 49 5.05 3.97 -20.14
CA LYS A 49 6.43 3.58 -20.48
C LYS A 49 7.45 4.62 -20.01
N LYS A 50 7.19 5.90 -20.25
CA LYS A 50 8.09 7.00 -19.84
C LYS A 50 8.27 7.06 -18.32
N VAL A 51 7.19 6.92 -17.56
CA VAL A 51 7.24 6.94 -16.09
C VAL A 51 7.92 5.70 -15.53
N LEU A 52 7.64 4.51 -16.07
CA LEU A 52 8.27 3.27 -15.62
C LEU A 52 9.78 3.25 -15.89
N ALA A 53 10.21 3.78 -17.04
CA ALA A 53 11.64 3.92 -17.34
C ALA A 53 12.35 4.84 -16.33
N ALA A 54 11.80 6.04 -16.09
CA ALA A 54 12.34 6.98 -15.11
C ALA A 54 12.34 6.40 -13.68
N ALA A 55 11.29 5.66 -13.30
CA ALA A 55 11.23 5.01 -12.00
C ALA A 55 12.30 3.92 -11.85
N ALA A 56 12.53 3.12 -12.90
CA ALA A 56 13.56 2.09 -12.89
C ALA A 56 14.97 2.68 -12.77
N GLU A 57 15.26 3.74 -13.52
CA GLU A 57 16.54 4.47 -13.47
C GLU A 57 16.82 5.05 -12.08
N LEU A 58 15.78 5.52 -11.39
CA LEU A 58 15.89 6.07 -10.04
C LEU A 58 15.75 5.03 -8.92
N HIS A 59 15.62 3.74 -9.26
CA HIS A 59 15.29 2.67 -8.31
C HIS A 59 14.08 3.00 -7.41
N TYR A 60 13.10 3.70 -7.98
CA TYR A 60 11.90 4.14 -7.28
C TYR A 60 10.81 3.07 -7.29
N ALA A 61 10.28 2.77 -6.10
CA ALA A 61 9.05 1.99 -5.92
C ALA A 61 8.04 2.77 -5.05
N PRO A 62 6.74 2.73 -5.37
CA PRO A 62 5.72 3.35 -4.54
C PRO A 62 5.62 2.66 -3.17
N ASN A 63 5.59 3.46 -2.11
CA ASN A 63 5.46 2.95 -0.74
C ASN A 63 3.98 2.76 -0.37
N ALA A 64 3.57 1.51 -0.12
CA ALA A 64 2.19 1.14 0.23
C ALA A 64 1.72 1.75 1.57
N ILE A 65 2.59 1.88 2.57
CA ILE A 65 2.28 2.50 3.86
C ILE A 65 2.03 4.00 3.69
N ALA A 66 2.90 4.70 2.95
CA ALA A 66 2.68 6.11 2.65
C ALA A 66 1.37 6.32 1.88
N ARG A 67 1.04 5.41 0.95
CA ARG A 67 -0.22 5.44 0.20
C ARG A 67 -1.42 5.21 1.12
N SER A 68 -1.36 4.30 2.08
CA SER A 68 -2.47 4.04 3.01
C SER A 68 -2.76 5.24 3.91
N LEU A 69 -1.72 5.96 4.34
CA LEU A 69 -1.86 7.18 5.13
C LEU A 69 -2.56 8.30 4.33
N ILE A 70 -2.11 8.55 3.09
CA ILE A 70 -2.69 9.59 2.23
C ILE A 70 -4.14 9.25 1.86
N THR A 71 -4.41 7.98 1.54
CA THR A 71 -5.76 7.53 1.14
C THR A 71 -6.68 7.27 2.33
N ARG A 72 -6.16 7.23 3.56
CA ARG A 72 -6.85 6.77 4.77
C ARG A 72 -7.49 5.39 4.60
N ARG A 73 -6.85 4.53 3.81
CA ARG A 73 -7.29 3.17 3.49
C ARG A 73 -6.09 2.23 3.55
N SER A 74 -6.06 1.36 4.57
CA SER A 74 -5.02 0.33 4.72
C SER A 74 -5.12 -0.78 3.67
N ASN A 75 -6.32 -1.05 3.17
CA ASN A 75 -6.67 -2.26 2.42
C ASN A 75 -6.31 -3.54 3.20
N ILE A 76 -6.37 -3.49 4.54
CA ILE A 76 -6.12 -4.63 5.41
C ILE A 76 -7.42 -4.99 6.12
N VAL A 77 -7.76 -6.27 6.13
CA VAL A 77 -8.85 -6.86 6.92
C VAL A 77 -8.22 -7.69 8.04
N ALA A 78 -8.43 -7.26 9.27
CA ALA A 78 -8.01 -7.99 10.45
C ALA A 78 -8.98 -9.16 10.72
N VAL A 79 -8.44 -10.36 10.85
CA VAL A 79 -9.20 -11.58 11.19
C VAL A 79 -8.69 -12.08 12.53
N LEU A 80 -9.60 -12.21 13.50
CA LEU A 80 -9.29 -12.64 14.85
C LEU A 80 -9.76 -14.08 15.02
N ILE A 81 -8.83 -14.97 15.37
CA ILE A 81 -9.11 -16.37 15.69
C ILE A 81 -8.85 -16.62 17.17
N THR A 82 -9.73 -17.38 17.81
CA THR A 82 -9.60 -17.85 19.20
C THR A 82 -9.42 -19.37 19.25
N GLU A 83 -9.11 -19.90 20.42
CA GLU A 83 -9.08 -21.35 20.66
C GLU A 83 -10.43 -22.05 20.36
N ALA A 84 -11.56 -21.35 20.45
CA ALA A 84 -12.85 -21.89 20.02
C ALA A 84 -12.94 -21.99 18.49
N THR A 85 -12.24 -21.12 17.76
CA THR A 85 -12.15 -21.14 16.29
C THR A 85 -11.06 -22.06 15.77
N THR A 86 -10.30 -22.77 16.61
CA THR A 86 -9.30 -23.77 16.14
C THR A 86 -9.93 -24.94 15.39
N ARG A 87 -11.27 -25.09 15.44
CA ARG A 87 -12.03 -26.02 14.57
C ARG A 87 -12.31 -25.45 13.17
N VAL A 88 -11.98 -24.19 12.89
CA VAL A 88 -12.04 -23.61 11.55
C VAL A 88 -10.96 -24.30 10.71
N THR A 89 -11.39 -25.00 9.65
CA THR A 89 -10.48 -25.66 8.72
C THR A 89 -9.56 -24.60 8.08
N PRO A 90 -8.24 -24.84 7.98
CA PRO A 90 -7.30 -23.96 7.26
C PRO A 90 -7.78 -23.57 5.84
N GLU A 91 -8.56 -24.46 5.21
CA GLU A 91 -9.22 -24.23 3.93
C GLU A 91 -10.10 -22.97 3.92
N ILE A 92 -10.87 -22.72 4.98
CA ILE A 92 -11.76 -21.54 5.06
C ILE A 92 -10.92 -20.26 5.10
N LEU A 93 -9.84 -20.24 5.89
CA LEU A 93 -8.94 -19.09 5.96
C LEU A 93 -8.23 -18.86 4.61
N PHE A 94 -7.84 -19.93 3.93
CA PHE A 94 -7.24 -19.84 2.61
C PHE A 94 -8.22 -19.25 1.58
N GLN A 95 -9.45 -19.77 1.51
CA GLN A 95 -10.47 -19.26 0.60
C GLN A 95 -10.84 -17.80 0.91
N LEU A 96 -10.92 -17.43 2.20
CA LEU A 96 -11.11 -16.05 2.63
C LEU A 96 -9.98 -15.15 2.14
N ASN A 97 -8.73 -15.55 2.33
CA ASN A 97 -7.57 -14.81 1.83
C ASN A 97 -7.63 -14.62 0.30
N VAL A 98 -7.93 -15.68 -0.45
CA VAL A 98 -8.07 -15.61 -1.92
C VAL A 98 -9.18 -14.63 -2.32
N ALA A 99 -10.33 -14.68 -1.66
CA ALA A 99 -11.44 -13.76 -1.92
C ALA A 99 -11.07 -12.29 -1.63
N LEU A 100 -10.36 -12.04 -0.52
CA LEU A 100 -9.87 -10.71 -0.15
C LEU A 100 -8.83 -10.18 -1.15
N LEU A 101 -7.87 -11.01 -1.55
CA LEU A 101 -6.84 -10.64 -2.52
C LEU A 101 -7.43 -10.24 -3.88
N ARG A 102 -8.48 -10.93 -4.34
CA ARG A 102 -9.21 -10.57 -5.56
C ARG A 102 -9.85 -9.17 -5.50
N GLN A 103 -10.11 -8.66 -4.30
CA GLN A 103 -10.62 -7.30 -4.06
C GLN A 103 -9.50 -6.30 -3.75
N GLY A 104 -8.23 -6.70 -3.85
CA GLY A 104 -7.08 -5.87 -3.50
C GLY A 104 -6.93 -5.64 -2.00
N LEU A 105 -7.49 -6.53 -1.18
CA LEU A 105 -7.41 -6.51 0.29
C LEU A 105 -6.43 -7.57 0.78
N HIS A 106 -5.72 -7.26 1.86
CA HIS A 106 -4.80 -8.16 2.56
C HIS A 106 -5.42 -8.64 3.86
N LEU A 107 -5.34 -9.94 4.13
CA LEU A 107 -5.73 -10.52 5.42
C LEU A 107 -4.59 -10.35 6.44
N LEU A 108 -4.91 -9.83 7.62
CA LEU A 108 -4.01 -9.81 8.77
C LEU A 108 -4.61 -10.69 9.88
N LEU A 109 -3.97 -11.82 10.16
CA LEU A 109 -4.46 -12.80 11.12
C LEU A 109 -3.93 -12.51 12.52
N PHE A 110 -4.82 -12.51 13.51
CA PHE A 110 -4.49 -12.42 14.93
C PHE A 110 -5.02 -13.65 15.66
N SER A 111 -4.17 -14.30 16.44
CA SER A 111 -4.59 -15.34 17.39
C SER A 111 -4.76 -14.75 18.77
N ILE A 112 -5.93 -14.94 19.36
CA ILE A 112 -6.26 -14.55 20.74
C ILE A 112 -6.37 -15.81 21.58
N THR A 113 -5.40 -16.01 22.44
CA THR A 113 -5.50 -16.93 23.58
C THR A 113 -6.32 -16.19 24.64
N ARG A 114 -7.35 -16.82 25.20
CA ARG A 114 -8.00 -16.24 26.38
C ARG A 114 -6.98 -16.37 27.51
N GLU A 115 -6.28 -15.29 27.85
CA GLU A 115 -5.76 -15.21 29.21
C GLU A 115 -6.98 -15.28 30.12
N MET A 116 -6.98 -16.30 31.00
CA MET A 116 -7.99 -16.47 32.03
C MET A 116 -8.26 -15.11 32.67
N GLY A 117 -9.53 -14.75 32.77
CA GLY A 117 -9.93 -13.58 33.53
C GLY A 117 -9.29 -13.67 34.91
N HIS A 118 -8.57 -12.63 35.29
CA HIS A 118 -8.39 -12.33 36.70
C HIS A 118 -9.73 -11.73 37.16
N ASP A 119 -10.72 -12.61 37.36
CA ASP A 119 -11.73 -12.37 38.38
C ASP A 119 -11.01 -12.61 39.71
N ASP A 120 -10.31 -11.59 40.19
CA ASP A 120 -9.90 -11.47 41.59
C ASP A 120 -9.68 -9.97 41.88
N ILE A 121 -10.74 -9.35 42.41
CA ILE A 121 -10.83 -8.42 43.57
C ILE A 121 -12.07 -7.52 43.41
#